data_AF-A0A8K0G2W4-F1
#
_entry.id   AF-A0A8K0G2W4-F1
#
_cell.length_a   1.000
_cell.length_b   1.000
_cell.length_c   1.000
_cell.angle_alpha   90.00
_cell.angle_beta   90.00
_cell.angle_gamma   90.00
#
_symmetry.space_group_name_H-M   'P 1'
#
loop_
_entity.id
_entity.type
_entity.pdbx_description
1 polymer ?
#
loop_
_entity_poly.entity_id
_entity_poly.type
_entity_poly.pdbx_seq_one_letter_code
_entity_poly.pdbx_strand_id
1 'polypeptide(L)'
;MNNHDITIDNLKHGETLDYSLVICKGHIEHAPNLKCESLFQIFYKINHDSTLRKISINEETYVFKFIIDLQLGYNTLELFYCCVSRKISLQYKECNRELCVLPLYIICKGHDGRFQAPEHEINTPESACNRITTGCKLVQSIFAEKLYESGFERKTFQLESTNCIIFHSKLHYARVNQMGQLELWYYFAREIMSSDIASNNKKYLAFLSCTKYDGDKYLENIHEHSEIVKLTQGYVAFGGDGLALLGTACLYTWPESVLDIKNRFEDDCLVDRARFMDDSCFRGTLGGCFATTLGAALHELCHTFGLGHTEKGIMGRGFDNIQNEFLTDQNNCDINIKRNLQISYIKNNYESTDNIYWTENCLMFLFYHKWFSNEISKKKFMLTYDADNKIIKSTLGLRVIEIRRKEDEMVLQYWVFKNKVLKYSFQINDDIKNLDDTVLVIEDNDGNILKQDL
;
A
#
# COMPACT_ATOMS: atom_id res chain seq x y z
N MET A 1 -22.77 -19.45 32.33
CA MET A 1 -23.64 -18.52 31.57
C MET A 1 -22.71 -17.68 30.74
N ASN A 2 -22.80 -17.74 29.41
CA ASN A 2 -21.95 -16.92 28.55
C ASN A 2 -22.44 -15.47 28.67
N ASN A 3 -21.52 -14.55 28.96
CA ASN A 3 -21.79 -13.11 28.96
C ASN A 3 -21.41 -12.53 27.59
N HIS A 4 -21.80 -11.29 27.31
CA HIS A 4 -21.18 -10.57 26.20
C HIS A 4 -19.68 -10.39 26.50
N ASP A 5 -18.84 -10.43 25.46
CA ASP A 5 -17.43 -10.04 25.57
C ASP A 5 -16.95 -9.33 24.30
N ILE A 6 -15.90 -8.52 24.44
CA ILE A 6 -15.22 -7.84 23.33
C ILE A 6 -13.77 -8.31 23.35
N THR A 7 -13.37 -9.02 22.30
CA THR A 7 -11.99 -9.45 22.09
C THR A 7 -11.33 -8.58 21.04
N ILE A 8 -10.11 -8.11 21.33
CA ILE A 8 -9.24 -7.44 20.37
C ILE A 8 -8.17 -8.45 19.98
N ASP A 9 -8.06 -8.75 18.69
CA ASP A 9 -7.30 -9.91 18.19
C ASP A 9 -5.85 -9.55 17.85
N ASN A 10 -5.62 -8.36 17.28
CA ASN A 10 -4.33 -8.00 16.69
C ASN A 10 -3.50 -7.00 17.51
N LEU A 11 -4.04 -6.48 18.61
CA LEU A 11 -3.40 -5.46 19.46
C LEU A 11 -3.39 -5.88 20.93
N LYS A 12 -2.30 -5.59 21.63
CA LYS A 12 -2.10 -5.95 23.05
C LYS A 12 -2.05 -4.72 23.95
N HIS A 13 -2.54 -4.85 25.19
CA HIS A 13 -2.38 -3.81 26.19
C HIS A 13 -0.88 -3.57 26.49
N GLY A 14 -0.44 -2.33 26.41
CA GLY A 14 0.95 -1.92 26.59
C GLY A 14 1.82 -2.07 25.35
N GLU A 15 1.25 -2.45 24.20
CA GLU A 15 2.00 -2.58 22.94
C GLU A 15 2.56 -1.23 22.50
N THR A 16 3.81 -1.24 22.03
CA THR A 16 4.48 -0.07 21.44
C THR A 16 4.50 -0.22 19.93
N LEU A 17 4.03 0.81 19.22
CA LEU A 17 3.97 0.89 17.77
C LEU A 17 4.80 2.07 17.29
N ASP A 18 5.35 1.97 16.08
CA ASP A 18 6.19 2.99 15.45
C ASP A 18 5.53 3.70 14.25
N TYR A 19 4.22 3.54 14.12
CA TYR A 19 3.39 4.21 13.13
C TYR A 19 2.07 4.68 13.77
N SER A 20 1.49 5.75 13.24
CA SER A 20 0.33 6.41 13.89
C SER A 20 -1.01 5.77 13.54
N LEU A 21 -1.17 5.30 12.30
CA LEU A 21 -2.46 4.81 11.81
C LEU A 21 -2.56 3.29 11.97
N VAL A 22 -3.42 2.83 12.88
CA VAL A 22 -3.48 1.43 13.30
C VAL A 22 -4.83 0.82 12.94
N ILE A 23 -4.80 -0.38 12.39
CA ILE A 23 -6.01 -1.18 12.13
C ILE A 23 -6.30 -1.98 13.39
N CYS A 24 -7.47 -1.80 14.00
CA CYS A 24 -7.93 -2.60 15.12
C CYS A 24 -8.91 -3.66 14.61
N LYS A 25 -8.64 -4.92 14.93
CA LYS A 25 -9.46 -6.08 14.57
C LYS A 25 -9.88 -6.81 15.83
N GLY A 26 -11.10 -7.33 15.82
CA GLY A 26 -11.62 -8.06 16.95
C GLY A 26 -12.93 -8.73 16.64
N HIS A 27 -13.50 -9.37 17.65
CA HIS A 27 -14.81 -10.01 17.55
C HIS A 27 -15.60 -9.83 18.86
N ILE A 28 -16.91 -10.02 18.75
CA ILE A 28 -17.85 -9.93 19.86
C ILE A 28 -18.42 -11.31 20.12
N GLU A 29 -18.30 -11.77 21.36
CA GLU A 29 -19.05 -12.94 21.82
C GLU A 29 -20.46 -12.50 22.21
N HIS A 30 -21.44 -12.72 21.34
CA HIS A 30 -22.83 -12.35 21.62
C HIS A 30 -23.54 -13.44 22.42
N ALA A 31 -24.07 -13.09 23.59
CA ALA A 31 -24.90 -13.96 24.42
C ALA A 31 -26.41 -13.68 24.19
N PRO A 32 -27.10 -14.45 23.33
CA PRO A 32 -28.47 -14.12 22.88
C PRO A 32 -29.54 -14.20 23.98
N ASN A 33 -29.25 -14.94 25.07
CA ASN A 33 -30.18 -15.11 26.18
C ASN A 33 -30.04 -14.03 27.27
N LEU A 34 -29.07 -13.11 27.13
CA LEU A 34 -28.87 -12.01 28.06
C LEU A 34 -29.81 -10.86 27.69
N LYS A 35 -30.69 -10.47 28.61
CA LYS A 35 -31.51 -9.27 28.43
C LYS A 35 -30.67 -8.03 28.73
N CYS A 36 -30.38 -7.26 27.69
CA CYS A 36 -29.68 -5.98 27.78
C CYS A 36 -30.61 -4.86 27.30
N GLU A 37 -30.69 -3.76 28.05
CA GLU A 37 -31.47 -2.58 27.65
C GLU A 37 -30.69 -1.68 26.67
N SER A 38 -29.41 -1.99 26.43
CA SER A 38 -28.52 -1.22 25.57
C SER A 38 -28.54 -1.69 24.11
N LEU A 39 -28.16 -0.79 23.20
CA LEU A 39 -28.05 -1.10 21.78
C LEU A 39 -26.99 -2.18 21.54
N PHE A 40 -27.29 -3.17 20.69
CA PHE A 40 -26.34 -4.15 20.18
C PHE A 40 -25.47 -3.55 19.07
N GLN A 41 -24.82 -2.44 19.39
CA GLN A 41 -23.89 -1.72 18.53
C GLN A 41 -22.57 -1.57 19.26
N ILE A 42 -21.48 -1.61 18.51
CA ILE A 42 -20.14 -1.38 19.04
C ILE A 42 -19.73 0.08 18.82
N PHE A 43 -19.08 0.64 19.82
CA PHE A 43 -18.49 1.97 19.74
C PHE A 43 -17.08 1.95 20.29
N TYR A 44 -16.29 2.93 19.89
CA TYR A 44 -15.01 3.22 20.54
C TYR A 44 -14.86 4.71 20.86
N LYS A 45 -13.98 4.97 21.82
CA LYS A 45 -13.42 6.30 22.09
C LYS A 45 -11.92 6.17 22.33
N ILE A 46 -11.19 7.25 22.09
CA ILE A 46 -9.76 7.33 22.40
C ILE A 46 -9.51 8.55 23.29
N ASN A 47 -8.55 8.48 24.21
CA ASN A 47 -8.35 9.53 25.23
C ASN A 47 -8.18 10.96 24.70
N HIS A 48 -7.64 11.13 23.50
CA HIS A 48 -7.44 12.44 22.88
C HIS A 48 -8.61 12.88 21.96
N ASP A 49 -9.61 12.03 21.74
CA ASP A 49 -10.86 12.33 21.04
C ASP A 49 -12.04 11.72 21.81
N SER A 50 -12.74 12.56 22.57
CA SER A 50 -13.90 12.14 23.37
C SER A 50 -15.13 11.75 22.53
N THR A 51 -15.07 11.89 21.21
CA THR A 51 -16.15 11.50 20.30
C THR A 51 -16.36 10.00 20.34
N LEU A 52 -17.58 9.59 20.69
CA LEU A 52 -17.98 8.20 20.62
C LEU A 52 -18.26 7.82 19.16
N ARG A 53 -17.47 6.93 18.60
CA ARG A 53 -17.54 6.54 17.18
C ARG A 53 -18.10 5.14 17.04
N LYS A 54 -19.08 4.98 16.16
CA LYS A 54 -19.69 3.67 15.84
C LYS A 54 -18.75 2.86 14.94
N ILE A 55 -18.64 1.56 15.19
CA ILE A 55 -17.90 0.62 14.34
C ILE A 55 -18.91 -0.31 13.63
N SER A 56 -18.64 -0.65 12.37
CA SER A 56 -19.39 -1.68 11.64
C SER A 56 -19.01 -3.06 12.16
N ILE A 57 -19.98 -3.97 12.27
CA ILE A 57 -19.75 -5.36 12.67
C ILE A 57 -20.36 -6.23 11.57
N ASN A 58 -19.66 -7.29 11.18
CA ASN A 58 -20.23 -8.33 10.35
C ASN A 58 -21.32 -9.07 11.13
N GLU A 59 -22.57 -9.01 10.67
CA GLU A 59 -23.74 -9.51 11.42
C GLU A 59 -23.74 -11.04 11.61
N GLU A 60 -23.02 -11.78 10.76
CA GLU A 60 -22.96 -13.25 10.82
C GLU A 60 -21.85 -13.74 11.76
N THR A 61 -20.69 -13.11 11.71
CA THR A 61 -19.47 -13.54 12.41
C THR A 61 -19.17 -12.73 13.67
N TYR A 62 -19.85 -11.60 13.85
CA TYR A 62 -19.58 -10.62 14.92
C TYR A 62 -18.15 -10.08 14.94
N VAL A 63 -17.45 -10.14 13.81
CA VAL A 63 -16.11 -9.55 13.62
C VAL A 63 -16.26 -8.05 13.33
N PHE A 64 -15.36 -7.25 13.89
CA PHE A 64 -15.26 -5.82 13.62
C PHE A 64 -13.86 -5.42 13.18
N LYS A 65 -13.80 -4.34 12.40
CA LYS A 65 -12.57 -3.69 11.97
C LYS A 65 -12.74 -2.18 11.87
N PHE A 66 -11.75 -1.44 12.37
CA PHE A 66 -11.72 0.02 12.24
C PHE A 66 -10.29 0.57 12.34
N ILE A 67 -10.14 1.84 11.98
CA ILE A 67 -8.86 2.55 11.99
C ILE A 67 -8.79 3.48 13.20
N ILE A 68 -7.62 3.57 13.80
CA ILE A 68 -7.29 4.45 14.93
C ILE A 68 -6.09 5.31 14.51
N ASP A 69 -6.19 6.63 14.67
CA ASP A 69 -5.02 7.51 14.61
C ASP A 69 -4.46 7.69 16.03
N LEU A 70 -3.20 7.34 16.22
CA LEU A 70 -2.51 7.47 17.50
C LEU A 70 -1.76 8.81 17.58
N GLN A 71 -1.86 9.46 18.73
CA GLN A 71 -0.98 10.59 19.05
C GLN A 71 0.33 10.09 19.66
N LEU A 72 1.41 10.85 19.51
CA LEU A 72 2.70 10.51 20.10
C LEU A 72 2.56 10.28 21.62
N GLY A 73 3.10 9.18 22.12
CA GLY A 73 2.96 8.77 23.52
C GLY A 73 1.82 7.78 23.75
N TYR A 74 1.17 7.88 24.91
CA TYR A 74 0.16 6.90 25.35
C TYR A 74 -1.24 7.25 24.85
N ASN A 75 -1.84 6.27 24.19
CA ASN A 75 -3.20 6.28 23.69
C ASN A 75 -4.01 5.25 24.47
N THR A 76 -5.21 5.62 24.87
CA THR A 76 -6.11 4.72 25.59
C THR A 76 -7.35 4.50 24.76
N LEU A 77 -7.50 3.29 24.24
CA LEU A 77 -8.66 2.85 23.47
C LEU A 77 -9.65 2.16 24.40
N GLU A 78 -10.91 2.57 24.34
CA GLU A 78 -12.00 1.94 25.06
C GLU A 78 -13.13 1.60 24.07
N LEU A 79 -13.50 0.33 24.02
CA LEU A 79 -14.60 -0.19 23.22
C LEU A 79 -15.80 -0.49 24.12
N PHE A 80 -16.99 -0.29 23.57
CA PHE A 80 -18.27 -0.49 24.25
C PHE A 80 -19.17 -1.37 23.39
N TYR A 81 -19.82 -2.35 24.01
CA TYR A 81 -20.87 -3.15 23.39
C TYR A 81 -21.90 -3.58 24.44
N CYS A 82 -23.15 -3.14 24.28
CA CYS A 82 -24.22 -3.39 25.25
C CYS A 82 -23.78 -3.02 26.70
N CYS A 83 -23.57 -4.01 27.58
CA CYS A 83 -23.22 -3.83 28.99
C CYS A 83 -21.75 -4.12 29.29
N VAL A 84 -20.93 -4.38 28.27
CA VAL A 84 -19.50 -4.64 28.42
C VAL A 84 -18.65 -3.54 27.79
N SER A 85 -17.49 -3.35 28.39
CA SER A 85 -16.47 -2.46 27.86
C SER A 85 -15.10 -3.12 27.94
N ARG A 86 -14.25 -2.83 26.96
CA ARG A 86 -12.88 -3.32 26.89
C ARG A 86 -11.94 -2.15 26.71
N LYS A 87 -10.89 -2.10 27.54
CA LYS A 87 -9.92 -1.01 27.54
C LYS A 87 -8.52 -1.54 27.33
N ILE A 88 -7.79 -0.94 26.38
CA ILE A 88 -6.36 -1.18 26.18
C ILE A 88 -5.60 0.14 26.11
N SER A 89 -4.31 0.08 26.42
CA SER A 89 -3.41 1.21 26.22
C SER A 89 -2.39 0.83 25.15
N LEU A 90 -2.12 1.73 24.23
CA LEU A 90 -1.14 1.61 23.16
C LEU A 90 -0.14 2.76 23.29
N GLN A 91 1.12 2.51 23.01
CA GLN A 91 2.14 3.56 22.97
C GLN A 91 2.61 3.78 21.54
N TYR A 92 2.40 4.97 20.99
CA TYR A 92 3.02 5.36 19.73
C TYR A 92 4.35 6.07 20.02
N LYS A 93 5.44 5.58 19.44
CA LYS A 93 6.76 6.23 19.47
C LYS A 93 7.26 6.37 18.05
N GLU A 94 7.63 7.58 17.65
CA GLU A 94 8.38 7.75 16.40
C GLU A 94 9.68 6.94 16.44
N CYS A 95 9.94 6.16 15.40
CA CYS A 95 11.22 5.49 15.23
C CYS A 95 12.15 6.45 14.49
N ASN A 96 13.19 6.96 15.16
CA ASN A 96 14.24 7.75 14.52
C ASN A 96 15.16 6.83 13.71
N ARG A 97 14.65 6.26 12.62
CA ARG A 97 15.43 5.45 11.68
C ARG A 97 16.15 6.36 10.69
N GLU A 98 17.35 5.95 10.31
CA GLU A 98 18.12 6.63 9.28
C GLU A 98 17.49 6.47 7.89
N LEU A 99 16.82 5.33 7.63
CA LEU A 99 16.14 5.03 6.37
C LEU A 99 14.65 5.33 6.44
N CYS A 100 14.14 6.04 5.45
CA CYS A 100 12.73 6.43 5.40
C CYS A 100 12.17 6.54 3.98
N VAL A 101 10.86 6.70 3.89
CA VAL A 101 10.11 7.05 2.67
C VAL A 101 9.66 8.50 2.77
N LEU A 102 9.96 9.29 1.73
CA LEU A 102 9.53 10.68 1.58
C LEU A 102 8.43 10.78 0.52
N PRO A 103 7.19 11.12 0.90
CA PRO A 103 6.13 11.38 -0.06
C PRO A 103 6.34 12.74 -0.75
N LEU A 104 6.17 12.79 -2.07
CA LEU A 104 6.35 14.00 -2.89
C LEU A 104 5.11 14.31 -3.74
N TYR A 105 4.77 15.59 -3.84
CA TYR A 105 3.85 16.10 -4.85
C TYR A 105 4.62 16.95 -5.87
N ILE A 106 4.79 16.43 -7.09
CA ILE A 106 5.62 17.04 -8.12
C ILE A 106 4.79 18.03 -8.93
N ILE A 107 5.17 19.31 -8.89
CA ILE A 107 4.61 20.36 -9.73
C ILE A 107 5.59 20.70 -10.85
N CYS A 108 5.20 20.39 -12.09
CA CYS A 108 5.96 20.74 -13.28
C CYS A 108 5.96 22.25 -13.54
N LYS A 109 7.04 22.76 -14.14
CA LYS A 109 7.16 24.14 -14.59
C LYS A 109 5.99 24.51 -15.51
N GLY A 110 5.35 25.64 -15.21
CA GLY A 110 4.21 26.16 -15.98
C GLY A 110 2.86 25.52 -15.63
N HIS A 111 2.82 24.56 -14.69
CA HIS A 111 1.58 24.05 -14.12
C HIS A 111 1.18 24.84 -12.86
N ASP A 112 -0.12 24.98 -12.61
CA ASP A 112 -0.64 25.67 -11.41
C ASP A 112 -0.60 24.80 -10.14
N GLY A 113 -0.28 23.52 -10.31
CA GLY A 113 -0.18 22.54 -9.23
C GLY A 113 -1.52 21.97 -8.79
N ARG A 114 -2.63 22.25 -9.47
CA ARG A 114 -3.93 21.67 -9.13
C ARG A 114 -4.11 20.32 -9.83
N PHE A 115 -4.45 19.27 -9.09
CA PHE A 115 -4.80 17.98 -9.72
C PHE A 115 -6.23 18.04 -10.30
N GLN A 116 -6.54 17.16 -11.25
CA GLN A 116 -7.88 17.08 -11.83
C GLN A 116 -8.89 16.57 -10.79
N ALA A 117 -9.99 17.31 -10.62
CA ALA A 117 -11.05 16.96 -9.69
C ALA A 117 -12.40 17.59 -10.10
N PRO A 118 -13.53 17.08 -9.59
CA PRO A 118 -14.82 17.76 -9.66
C PRO A 118 -14.82 19.15 -9.02
N GLU A 119 -15.74 20.03 -9.41
CA GLU A 119 -15.80 21.43 -8.93
C GLU A 119 -15.98 21.56 -7.40
N HIS A 120 -16.58 20.57 -6.75
CA HIS A 120 -16.80 20.54 -5.31
C HIS A 120 -15.63 19.93 -4.52
N GLU A 121 -14.65 19.33 -5.19
CA GLU A 121 -13.49 18.73 -4.55
C GLU A 121 -12.35 19.75 -4.45
N ILE A 122 -11.75 19.84 -3.26
CA ILE A 122 -10.55 20.67 -3.07
C ILE A 122 -9.39 19.98 -3.78
N ASN A 123 -8.75 20.71 -4.71
CA ASN A 123 -7.71 20.18 -5.57
C ASN A 123 -6.39 20.96 -5.55
N THR A 124 -6.13 21.68 -4.46
CA THR A 124 -4.90 22.46 -4.28
C THR A 124 -3.69 21.55 -4.04
N PRO A 125 -2.45 22.06 -4.25
CA PRO A 125 -1.24 21.35 -3.84
C PRO A 125 -1.22 20.90 -2.36
N GLU A 126 -1.81 21.70 -1.48
CA GLU A 126 -1.94 21.38 -0.06
C GLU A 126 -2.87 20.18 0.17
N SER A 127 -4.07 20.18 -0.44
CA SER A 127 -4.99 19.04 -0.37
C SER A 127 -4.36 17.78 -0.98
N ALA A 128 -3.58 17.93 -2.05
CA ALA A 128 -2.82 16.81 -2.62
C ALA A 128 -1.84 16.21 -1.59
N CYS A 129 -1.05 17.06 -0.93
CA CYS A 129 -0.10 16.61 0.10
C CYS A 129 -0.82 15.96 1.29
N ASN A 130 -1.96 16.48 1.73
CA ASN A 130 -2.77 15.90 2.80
C ASN A 130 -3.29 14.51 2.41
N ARG A 131 -3.85 14.36 1.21
CA ARG A 131 -4.34 13.08 0.68
C ARG A 131 -3.23 12.06 0.53
N ILE A 132 -2.09 12.46 -0.04
CA ILE A 132 -0.90 11.60 -0.19
C ILE A 132 -0.39 11.16 1.19
N THR A 133 -0.31 12.06 2.16
CA THR A 133 0.12 11.74 3.53
C THR A 133 -0.82 10.73 4.19
N THR A 134 -2.13 10.92 4.07
CA THR A 134 -3.13 9.98 4.58
C THR A 134 -3.00 8.60 3.91
N GLY A 135 -2.83 8.56 2.59
CA GLY A 135 -2.58 7.31 1.86
C GLY A 135 -1.28 6.62 2.26
N CYS A 136 -0.19 7.37 2.48
CA CYS A 136 1.08 6.82 2.94
C CYS A 136 0.95 6.17 4.32
N LYS A 137 0.18 6.76 5.23
CA LYS A 137 -0.12 6.17 6.55
C LYS A 137 -0.91 4.86 6.41
N LEU A 138 -1.89 4.80 5.51
CA LEU A 138 -2.64 3.57 5.22
C LEU A 138 -1.73 2.46 4.68
N VAL A 139 -0.86 2.81 3.73
CA VAL A 139 0.14 1.89 3.17
C VAL A 139 1.07 1.39 4.27
N GLN A 140 1.55 2.27 5.15
CA GLN A 140 2.39 1.91 6.29
C GLN A 140 1.70 0.89 7.23
N SER A 141 0.38 1.05 7.48
CA SER A 141 -0.41 0.08 8.26
C SER A 141 -0.47 -1.30 7.62
N ILE A 142 -0.57 -1.39 6.29
CA ILE A 142 -0.66 -2.68 5.57
C ILE A 142 0.64 -3.46 5.72
N PHE A 143 1.79 -2.80 5.59
CA PHE A 143 3.10 -3.42 5.85
C PHE A 143 3.18 -4.03 7.25
N ALA A 144 2.80 -3.25 8.26
CA ALA A 144 2.80 -3.70 9.64
C ALA A 144 1.87 -4.91 9.86
N GLU A 145 0.61 -4.81 9.42
CA GLU A 145 -0.41 -5.81 9.71
C GLU A 145 -0.22 -7.10 8.91
N LYS A 146 0.14 -7.04 7.63
CA LYS A 146 0.30 -8.26 6.82
C LYS A 146 1.54 -9.07 7.20
N LEU A 147 2.61 -8.42 7.67
CA LEU A 147 3.74 -9.11 8.30
C LEU A 147 3.29 -9.80 9.60
N TYR A 148 2.56 -9.09 10.46
CA TYR A 148 2.08 -9.63 11.75
C TYR A 148 1.11 -10.81 11.56
N GLU A 149 0.14 -10.69 10.64
CA GLU A 149 -0.81 -11.76 10.29
C GLU A 149 -0.11 -13.03 9.77
N SER A 150 1.04 -12.87 9.14
CA SER A 150 1.86 -13.97 8.63
C SER A 150 2.77 -14.59 9.70
N GLY A 151 2.61 -14.18 10.96
CA GLY A 151 3.36 -14.72 12.11
C GLY A 151 4.72 -14.06 12.35
N PHE A 152 5.03 -12.96 11.66
CA PHE A 152 6.24 -12.17 11.92
C PHE A 152 6.00 -11.12 13.01
N GLU A 153 7.09 -10.51 13.48
CA GLU A 153 6.96 -9.27 14.24
C GLU A 153 6.41 -8.17 13.33
N ARG A 154 5.64 -7.28 13.93
CA ARG A 154 5.10 -6.10 13.26
C ARG A 154 6.24 -5.15 12.90
N LYS A 155 6.48 -4.99 11.60
CA LYS A 155 7.45 -4.05 11.04
C LYS A 155 6.83 -3.30 9.88
N THR A 156 7.23 -2.06 9.73
CA THR A 156 6.89 -1.23 8.58
C THR A 156 8.05 -0.31 8.26
N PHE A 157 7.99 0.37 7.12
CA PHE A 157 8.97 1.40 6.77
C PHE A 157 8.70 2.68 7.58
N GLN A 158 9.73 3.49 7.78
CA GLN A 158 9.58 4.80 8.41
C GLN A 158 9.13 5.83 7.37
N LEU A 159 8.13 6.64 7.70
CA LEU A 159 7.83 7.87 6.95
C LEU A 159 8.73 9.00 7.45
N GLU A 160 9.21 9.85 6.53
CA GLU A 160 9.87 11.10 6.92
C GLU A 160 8.96 11.88 7.87
N SER A 161 9.53 12.52 8.91
CA SER A 161 8.77 13.29 9.90
C SER A 161 7.99 14.46 9.28
N THR A 162 8.44 14.96 8.14
CA THR A 162 7.66 15.90 7.33
C THR A 162 6.60 15.14 6.55
N ASN A 163 5.35 15.62 6.60
CA ASN A 163 4.29 15.21 5.69
C ASN A 163 4.75 15.35 4.22
N CYS A 164 3.92 14.88 3.28
CA CYS A 164 4.18 15.04 1.85
C CYS A 164 4.62 16.47 1.52
N ILE A 165 5.73 16.60 0.77
CA ILE A 165 6.28 17.90 0.39
C ILE A 165 6.06 18.18 -1.09
N ILE A 166 5.90 19.47 -1.41
CA ILE A 166 5.81 19.93 -2.79
C ILE A 166 7.21 20.00 -3.41
N PHE A 167 7.40 19.34 -4.54
CA PHE A 167 8.63 19.37 -5.32
C PHE A 167 8.38 20.10 -6.64
N HIS A 168 9.03 21.25 -6.84
CA HIS A 168 8.92 22.01 -8.08
C HIS A 168 9.95 21.54 -9.12
N SER A 169 9.46 20.89 -10.16
CA SER A 169 10.29 20.38 -11.26
C SER A 169 10.58 21.46 -12.31
N LYS A 170 11.75 21.38 -12.93
CA LYS A 170 12.15 22.18 -14.09
C LYS A 170 11.51 21.69 -15.39
N LEU A 171 10.93 20.48 -15.42
CA LEU A 171 10.22 19.94 -16.58
C LEU A 171 8.98 20.78 -16.85
N HIS A 172 8.83 21.27 -18.09
CA HIS A 172 7.61 21.96 -18.48
C HIS A 172 6.46 20.98 -18.63
N TYR A 173 5.29 21.26 -18.05
CA TYR A 173 4.16 20.31 -18.04
C TYR A 173 3.74 19.83 -19.45
N ALA A 174 3.82 20.70 -20.46
CA ALA A 174 3.52 20.30 -21.85
C ALA A 174 4.42 19.19 -22.41
N ARG A 175 5.63 18.97 -21.83
CA ARG A 175 6.53 17.87 -22.21
C ARG A 175 6.13 16.54 -21.59
N VAL A 176 5.44 16.55 -20.45
CA VAL A 176 4.96 15.34 -19.78
C VAL A 176 4.08 14.50 -20.73
N ASN A 177 3.26 15.18 -21.54
CA ASN A 177 2.36 14.55 -22.51
C ASN A 177 3.07 13.85 -23.68
N GLN A 178 4.37 14.07 -23.83
CA GLN A 178 5.19 13.53 -24.91
C GLN A 178 6.10 12.40 -24.43
N MET A 179 6.08 12.08 -23.13
CA MET A 179 7.00 11.15 -22.49
C MET A 179 6.27 9.88 -22.07
N GLY A 180 6.91 8.74 -22.28
CA GLY A 180 6.45 7.47 -21.71
C GLY A 180 6.68 7.39 -20.20
N GLN A 181 6.04 6.41 -19.55
CA GLN A 181 6.14 6.20 -18.10
C GLN A 181 7.60 6.06 -17.61
N LEU A 182 8.38 5.24 -18.31
CA LEU A 182 9.79 5.01 -18.00
C LEU A 182 10.65 6.28 -18.18
N GLU A 183 10.36 7.08 -19.21
CA GLU A 183 11.07 8.34 -19.45
C GLU A 183 10.76 9.39 -18.36
N LEU A 184 9.49 9.46 -17.92
CA LEU A 184 9.08 10.30 -16.79
C LEU A 184 9.80 9.86 -15.52
N TRP A 185 9.80 8.56 -15.24
CA TRP A 185 10.49 7.99 -14.08
C TRP A 185 11.98 8.34 -14.09
N TYR A 186 12.71 8.10 -15.19
CA TYR A 186 14.13 8.45 -15.31
C TYR A 186 14.40 9.95 -15.20
N TYR A 187 13.49 10.79 -15.70
CA TYR A 187 13.63 12.23 -15.57
C TYR A 187 13.54 12.65 -14.09
N PHE A 188 12.45 12.28 -13.42
CA PHE A 188 12.21 12.71 -12.04
C PHE A 188 13.18 12.04 -11.06
N ALA A 189 13.57 10.79 -11.25
CA ALA A 189 14.61 10.15 -10.44
C ALA A 189 15.91 10.95 -10.49
N ARG A 190 16.38 11.34 -11.69
CA ARG A 190 17.59 12.15 -11.85
C ARG A 190 17.43 13.55 -11.25
N GLU A 191 16.28 14.17 -11.44
CA GLU A 191 16.03 15.52 -10.94
C GLU A 191 15.98 15.57 -9.41
N ILE A 192 15.26 14.63 -8.77
CA ILE A 192 15.21 14.48 -7.31
C ILE A 192 16.63 14.26 -6.77
N MET A 193 17.39 13.33 -7.36
CA MET A 193 18.75 13.03 -6.92
C MET A 193 19.77 14.15 -7.21
N SER A 194 19.40 15.16 -8.02
CA SER A 194 20.20 16.35 -8.28
C SER A 194 19.72 17.59 -7.50
N SER A 195 18.78 17.40 -6.57
CA SER A 195 18.16 18.48 -5.79
C SER A 195 18.58 18.45 -4.32
N ASP A 196 18.14 19.44 -3.55
CA ASP A 196 18.47 19.56 -2.12
C ASP A 196 17.84 18.47 -1.25
N ILE A 197 16.84 17.73 -1.76
CA ILE A 197 16.21 16.61 -1.05
C ILE A 197 16.85 15.25 -1.37
N ALA A 198 17.89 15.21 -2.21
CA ALA A 198 18.58 14.00 -2.62
C ALA A 198 19.19 13.25 -1.43
N SER A 199 18.92 11.95 -1.31
CA SER A 199 19.48 11.12 -0.26
C SER A 199 19.39 9.64 -0.62
N ASN A 200 20.49 8.90 -0.43
CA ASN A 200 20.50 7.44 -0.55
C ASN A 200 19.77 6.73 0.60
N ASN A 201 19.48 7.47 1.67
CA ASN A 201 18.73 6.97 2.81
C ASN A 201 17.22 7.17 2.65
N LYS A 202 16.80 7.84 1.57
CA LYS A 202 15.39 8.10 1.25
C LYS A 202 14.96 7.24 0.07
N LYS A 203 13.76 6.70 0.17
CA LYS A 203 12.97 6.27 -0.98
C LYS A 203 11.87 7.30 -1.19
N TYR A 204 11.50 7.56 -2.43
CA TYR A 204 10.55 8.61 -2.78
C TYR A 204 9.27 7.99 -3.31
N LEU A 205 8.13 8.40 -2.75
CA LEU A 205 6.81 8.05 -3.26
C LEU A 205 6.19 9.33 -3.84
N ALA A 206 6.28 9.50 -5.15
CA ALA A 206 6.01 10.76 -5.82
C ALA A 206 4.75 10.72 -6.67
N PHE A 207 4.03 11.85 -6.69
CA PHE A 207 2.79 12.01 -7.42
C PHE A 207 2.86 13.21 -8.38
N LEU A 208 2.55 13.01 -9.65
CA LEU A 208 2.69 14.02 -10.70
C LEU A 208 1.44 14.90 -10.80
N SER A 209 1.55 16.19 -10.46
CA SER A 209 0.40 17.12 -10.38
C SER A 209 -0.39 17.27 -11.67
N CYS A 210 0.30 17.18 -12.82
CA CYS A 210 -0.25 17.49 -14.14
C CYS A 210 -0.77 16.25 -14.88
N THR A 211 -1.06 15.16 -14.17
CA THR A 211 -1.81 14.04 -14.76
C THR A 211 -3.25 14.49 -15.03
N LYS A 212 -3.71 14.35 -16.28
CA LYS A 212 -5.03 14.82 -16.70
C LYS A 212 -5.69 13.86 -17.68
N TYR A 213 -6.86 13.36 -17.32
CA TYR A 213 -7.75 12.62 -18.19
C TYR A 213 -8.48 13.55 -19.16
N ASP A 214 -8.45 13.18 -20.44
CA ASP A 214 -9.06 13.91 -21.54
C ASP A 214 -10.44 13.29 -21.88
N GLY A 215 -11.45 13.71 -21.11
CA GLY A 215 -12.82 13.22 -21.25
C GLY A 215 -13.50 13.59 -22.58
N ASP A 216 -13.02 14.62 -23.28
CA ASP A 216 -13.56 15.03 -24.59
C ASP A 216 -13.36 13.95 -25.67
N LYS A 217 -12.42 13.03 -25.45
CA LYS A 217 -12.11 11.89 -26.32
C LYS A 217 -12.78 10.58 -25.88
N TYR A 218 -13.56 10.62 -24.80
CA TYR A 218 -14.27 9.45 -24.30
C TYR A 218 -15.34 9.01 -25.30
N LEU A 219 -15.41 7.70 -25.54
CA LEU A 219 -16.48 7.06 -26.28
C LEU A 219 -17.09 5.98 -25.37
N GLU A 220 -18.41 5.80 -25.40
CA GLU A 220 -19.10 4.85 -24.50
C GLU A 220 -18.63 3.40 -24.61
N ASN A 221 -18.03 3.03 -25.75
CA ASN A 221 -17.49 1.70 -26.00
C ASN A 221 -16.04 1.50 -25.47
N ILE A 222 -15.44 2.52 -24.86
CA ILE A 222 -14.13 2.39 -24.20
C ILE A 222 -14.31 1.59 -22.92
N HIS A 223 -13.66 0.43 -22.90
CA HIS A 223 -13.82 -0.54 -21.83
C HIS A 223 -12.50 -1.12 -21.33
N GLU A 224 -11.43 -1.02 -22.13
CA GLU A 224 -10.12 -1.53 -21.75
C GLU A 224 -9.31 -0.49 -20.98
N HIS A 225 -8.62 -0.94 -19.93
CA HIS A 225 -7.72 -0.09 -19.13
C HIS A 225 -6.68 0.63 -19.99
N SER A 226 -6.10 -0.06 -20.97
CA SER A 226 -5.10 0.53 -21.87
C SER A 226 -5.64 1.67 -22.74
N GLU A 227 -6.94 1.69 -23.04
CA GLU A 227 -7.56 2.79 -23.76
C GLU A 227 -7.77 4.00 -22.83
N ILE A 228 -8.23 3.76 -21.60
CA ILE A 228 -8.36 4.80 -20.55
C ILE A 228 -7.01 5.46 -20.28
N VAL A 229 -5.93 4.66 -20.19
CA VAL A 229 -4.56 5.16 -20.03
C VAL A 229 -4.13 6.04 -21.20
N LYS A 230 -4.47 5.69 -22.45
CA LYS A 230 -4.15 6.52 -23.63
C LYS A 230 -4.86 7.88 -23.63
N LEU A 231 -6.01 7.98 -22.96
CA LEU A 231 -6.72 9.25 -22.76
C LEU A 231 -6.17 10.07 -21.58
N THR A 232 -5.23 9.51 -20.81
CA THR A 232 -4.71 10.14 -19.60
C THR A 232 -3.31 10.70 -19.84
N GLN A 233 -3.24 12.02 -19.97
CA GLN A 233 -1.98 12.76 -20.08
C GLN A 233 -1.18 12.61 -18.79
N GLY A 234 0.13 12.33 -18.90
CA GLY A 234 0.99 12.15 -17.73
C GLY A 234 0.58 10.99 -16.84
N TYR A 235 -0.09 9.97 -17.39
CA TYR A 235 -0.29 8.71 -16.69
C TYR A 235 1.05 8.05 -16.41
N VAL A 236 1.26 7.64 -15.17
CA VAL A 236 2.43 6.87 -14.75
C VAL A 236 2.06 6.06 -13.50
N ALA A 237 2.49 4.81 -13.47
CA ALA A 237 2.55 3.96 -12.28
C ALA A 237 3.80 3.12 -12.48
N PHE A 238 4.91 3.56 -11.87
CA PHE A 238 6.20 2.93 -12.07
C PHE A 238 7.09 3.06 -10.83
N GLY A 239 7.53 1.93 -10.32
CA GLY A 239 8.35 1.78 -9.13
C GLY A 239 9.63 1.02 -9.41
N GLY A 240 10.71 1.44 -8.77
CA GLY A 240 12.00 0.79 -8.87
C GLY A 240 13.05 1.55 -8.06
N ASP A 241 14.13 0.87 -7.68
CA ASP A 241 15.27 1.45 -6.97
C ASP A 241 14.87 2.37 -5.80
N GLY A 242 14.94 3.69 -6.01
CA GLY A 242 14.63 4.71 -5.02
C GLY A 242 13.32 5.48 -5.25
N LEU A 243 12.56 5.23 -6.32
CA LEU A 243 11.41 6.05 -6.71
C LEU A 243 10.21 5.18 -7.11
N ALA A 244 9.07 5.42 -6.46
CA ALA A 244 7.75 5.06 -6.95
C ALA A 244 7.07 6.34 -7.47
N LEU A 245 6.75 6.38 -8.76
CA LEU A 245 6.14 7.54 -9.42
C LEU A 245 4.73 7.18 -9.88
N LEU A 246 3.75 7.98 -9.44
CA LEU A 246 2.35 7.80 -9.77
C LEU A 246 1.72 9.07 -10.36
N GLY A 247 0.73 8.88 -11.23
CA GLY A 247 -0.14 9.95 -11.71
C GLY A 247 -1.26 10.27 -10.71
N THR A 248 -1.85 11.45 -10.84
CA THR A 248 -2.88 11.95 -9.89
C THR A 248 -4.31 11.89 -10.42
N ALA A 249 -4.57 11.11 -11.47
CA ALA A 249 -5.87 11.10 -12.18
C ALA A 249 -7.07 10.81 -11.25
N CYS A 250 -6.89 9.94 -10.26
CA CYS A 250 -7.91 9.59 -9.27
C CYS A 250 -7.62 10.13 -7.86
N LEU A 251 -6.64 11.03 -7.68
CA LEU A 251 -6.26 11.53 -6.35
C LEU A 251 -7.43 12.24 -5.64
N TYR A 252 -8.38 12.81 -6.39
CA TYR A 252 -9.59 13.43 -5.84
C TYR A 252 -10.50 12.46 -5.08
N THR A 253 -10.34 11.16 -5.29
CA THR A 253 -11.09 10.11 -4.56
C THR A 253 -10.46 9.76 -3.22
N TRP A 254 -9.19 10.11 -3.00
CA TRP A 254 -8.46 9.78 -1.78
C TRP A 254 -8.95 10.65 -0.61
N PRO A 255 -8.98 10.13 0.63
CA PRO A 255 -9.35 10.91 1.81
C PRO A 255 -8.30 11.98 2.10
N GLU A 256 -8.74 13.22 2.32
CA GLU A 256 -7.86 14.30 2.75
C GLU A 256 -7.45 14.14 4.22
N SER A 257 -8.34 13.59 5.05
CA SER A 257 -8.11 13.33 6.47
C SER A 257 -8.39 11.88 6.86
N VAL A 258 -7.87 11.44 8.00
CA VAL A 258 -8.12 10.10 8.56
C VAL A 258 -9.62 9.86 8.82
N LEU A 259 -10.37 10.91 9.13
CA LEU A 259 -11.80 10.82 9.42
C LEU A 259 -12.63 10.42 8.19
N ASP A 260 -12.12 10.72 6.99
CA ASP A 260 -12.81 10.49 5.73
C ASP A 260 -12.53 9.11 5.14
N ILE A 261 -11.55 8.36 5.66
CA ILE A 261 -11.07 7.11 5.06
C ILE A 261 -12.22 6.13 4.83
N LYS A 262 -13.03 5.86 5.86
CA LYS A 262 -14.14 4.92 5.77
C LYS A 262 -15.15 5.35 4.70
N ASN A 263 -15.57 6.62 4.76
CA ASN A 263 -16.57 7.16 3.84
C ASN A 263 -16.06 7.15 2.38
N ARG A 264 -14.76 7.42 2.16
CA ARG A 264 -14.17 7.37 0.81
C ARG A 264 -14.05 5.96 0.26
N PHE A 265 -13.71 4.96 1.08
CA PHE A 265 -13.74 3.57 0.63
C PHE A 265 -15.16 3.06 0.34
N GLU A 266 -16.14 3.52 1.12
CA GLU A 266 -17.55 3.14 0.96
C GLU A 266 -18.30 3.99 -0.07
N ASP A 267 -17.64 4.95 -0.74
CA ASP A 267 -18.26 5.83 -1.73
C ASP A 267 -18.64 5.04 -3.01
N ASP A 268 -19.93 4.74 -3.12
CA ASP A 268 -20.53 3.99 -4.22
C ASP A 268 -21.02 4.88 -5.38
N CYS A 269 -20.78 6.19 -5.33
CA CYS A 269 -21.06 7.07 -6.45
C CYS A 269 -20.28 6.62 -7.69
N LEU A 270 -20.93 6.66 -8.85
CA LEU A 270 -20.31 6.28 -10.12
C LEU A 270 -19.32 7.34 -10.60
N VAL A 271 -18.22 6.87 -11.20
CA VAL A 271 -17.28 7.75 -11.92
C VAL A 271 -17.97 8.29 -13.17
N ASP A 272 -17.99 9.62 -13.32
CA ASP A 272 -18.38 10.24 -14.59
C ASP A 272 -17.23 10.08 -15.61
N ARG A 273 -17.26 8.97 -16.36
CA ARG A 273 -16.23 8.58 -17.35
C ARG A 273 -16.08 9.57 -18.52
N ALA A 274 -17.07 10.43 -18.74
CA ALA A 274 -16.98 11.51 -19.72
C ALA A 274 -16.10 12.67 -19.21
N ARG A 275 -15.73 12.68 -17.92
CA ARG A 275 -14.96 13.77 -17.30
C ARG A 275 -13.73 13.31 -16.55
N PHE A 276 -13.76 12.12 -15.95
CA PHE A 276 -12.74 11.61 -15.05
C PHE A 276 -12.31 10.19 -15.43
N MET A 277 -11.06 9.87 -15.09
CA MET A 277 -10.51 8.53 -15.26
C MET A 277 -11.21 7.56 -14.31
N ASP A 278 -11.67 6.45 -14.86
CA ASP A 278 -12.13 5.31 -14.07
C ASP A 278 -11.01 4.28 -13.94
N ASP A 279 -10.22 4.40 -12.87
CA ASP A 279 -9.20 3.42 -12.49
C ASP A 279 -9.71 2.53 -11.35
N SER A 280 -11.00 2.17 -11.37
CA SER A 280 -11.62 1.42 -10.26
C SER A 280 -11.47 -0.10 -10.36
N CYS A 281 -10.64 -0.61 -11.28
CA CYS A 281 -10.58 -2.03 -11.61
C CYS A 281 -11.99 -2.59 -11.92
N PHE A 282 -12.67 -1.96 -12.88
CA PHE A 282 -14.04 -2.29 -13.34
C PHE A 282 -15.19 -2.02 -12.36
N ARG A 283 -14.96 -1.64 -11.10
CA ARG A 283 -16.05 -1.40 -10.12
C ARG A 283 -16.96 -0.22 -10.51
N GLY A 284 -16.44 0.76 -11.24
CA GLY A 284 -17.13 1.95 -11.69
C GLY A 284 -17.38 3.02 -10.63
N THR A 285 -16.88 2.85 -9.40
CA THR A 285 -17.18 3.73 -8.26
C THR A 285 -15.99 4.58 -7.83
N LEU A 286 -16.27 5.71 -7.16
CA LEU A 286 -15.25 6.57 -6.57
C LEU A 286 -14.42 5.83 -5.51
N GLY A 287 -15.06 5.07 -4.62
CA GLY A 287 -14.37 4.23 -3.63
C GLY A 287 -13.54 3.12 -4.28
N GLY A 288 -14.00 2.59 -5.42
CA GLY A 288 -13.24 1.64 -6.23
C GLY A 288 -11.96 2.27 -6.82
N CYS A 289 -12.03 3.51 -7.30
CA CYS A 289 -10.85 4.25 -7.76
C CYS A 289 -9.87 4.52 -6.62
N PHE A 290 -10.36 4.94 -5.44
CA PHE A 290 -9.51 5.13 -4.27
C PHE A 290 -8.78 3.83 -3.90
N ALA A 291 -9.52 2.72 -3.82
CA ALA A 291 -8.95 1.41 -3.54
C ALA A 291 -7.85 1.00 -4.53
N THR A 292 -8.16 0.95 -5.83
CA THR A 292 -7.18 0.53 -6.84
C THR A 292 -5.94 1.39 -6.81
N THR A 293 -6.09 2.72 -6.77
CA THR A 293 -4.95 3.62 -6.90
C THR A 293 -4.11 3.70 -5.62
N LEU A 294 -4.69 3.51 -4.44
CA LEU A 294 -3.92 3.28 -3.21
C LEU A 294 -3.15 1.96 -3.27
N GLY A 295 -3.79 0.91 -3.82
CA GLY A 295 -3.14 -0.39 -4.06
C GLY A 295 -1.99 -0.30 -5.05
N ALA A 296 -2.14 0.48 -6.13
CA ALA A 296 -1.07 0.75 -7.08
C ALA A 296 0.09 1.51 -6.39
N ALA A 297 -0.19 2.50 -5.55
CA ALA A 297 0.86 3.19 -4.78
C ALA A 297 1.62 2.24 -3.84
N LEU A 298 0.92 1.30 -3.19
CA LEU A 298 1.53 0.23 -2.40
C LEU A 298 2.42 -0.68 -3.27
N HIS A 299 1.93 -1.10 -4.44
CA HIS A 299 2.63 -1.96 -5.39
C HIS A 299 3.92 -1.32 -5.91
N GLU A 300 3.85 -0.08 -6.40
CA GLU A 300 5.03 0.64 -6.90
C GLU A 300 6.04 0.90 -5.77
N LEU A 301 5.57 1.19 -4.56
CA LEU A 301 6.45 1.33 -3.40
C LEU A 301 7.16 0.02 -3.07
N CYS A 302 6.50 -1.13 -3.22
CA CYS A 302 7.12 -2.44 -3.02
C CYS A 302 8.29 -2.70 -3.98
N HIS A 303 8.20 -2.26 -5.24
CA HIS A 303 9.33 -2.33 -6.18
C HIS A 303 10.54 -1.53 -5.70
N THR A 304 10.32 -0.39 -5.03
CA THR A 304 11.43 0.36 -4.42
C THR A 304 12.11 -0.43 -3.30
N PHE A 305 11.38 -1.32 -2.61
CA PHE A 305 11.96 -2.25 -1.64
C PHE A 305 12.53 -3.53 -2.28
N GLY A 306 12.62 -3.56 -3.61
CA GLY A 306 13.26 -4.65 -4.36
C GLY A 306 12.36 -5.84 -4.62
N LEU A 307 11.04 -5.79 -4.33
CA LEU A 307 10.12 -6.86 -4.71
C LEU A 307 9.91 -6.90 -6.23
N GLY A 308 9.89 -8.11 -6.80
CA GLY A 308 9.47 -8.35 -8.18
C GLY A 308 7.98 -8.69 -8.25
N HIS A 309 7.44 -8.83 -9.47
CA HIS A 309 6.05 -9.27 -9.64
C HIS A 309 5.86 -10.72 -9.20
N THR A 310 4.66 -11.03 -8.73
CA THR A 310 4.21 -12.39 -8.43
C THR A 310 2.88 -12.65 -9.11
N GLU A 311 2.54 -13.92 -9.35
CA GLU A 311 1.26 -14.27 -9.99
C GLU A 311 0.03 -13.82 -9.19
N LYS A 312 0.18 -13.68 -7.86
CA LYS A 312 -0.90 -13.38 -6.92
C LYS A 312 -0.43 -12.47 -5.78
N GLY A 313 -1.37 -11.97 -5.00
CA GLY A 313 -1.13 -11.07 -3.87
C GLY A 313 -0.85 -9.63 -4.30
N ILE A 314 -0.27 -8.84 -3.41
CA ILE A 314 0.01 -7.41 -3.61
C ILE A 314 0.95 -7.17 -4.81
N MET A 315 1.92 -8.05 -5.06
CA MET A 315 2.81 -7.96 -6.23
C MET A 315 2.23 -8.59 -7.50
N GLY A 316 0.99 -9.09 -7.44
CA GLY A 316 0.14 -9.46 -8.57
C GLY A 316 -1.02 -8.47 -8.70
N ARG A 317 -2.27 -8.94 -8.64
CA ARG A 317 -3.48 -8.09 -8.71
C ARG A 317 -4.26 -7.98 -7.40
N GLY A 318 -3.80 -8.62 -6.33
CA GLY A 318 -4.45 -8.57 -5.01
C GLY A 318 -4.49 -7.17 -4.38
N PHE A 319 -3.68 -6.22 -4.86
CA PHE A 319 -3.74 -4.83 -4.41
C PHE A 319 -5.02 -4.10 -4.84
N ASP A 320 -5.73 -4.57 -5.87
CA ASP A 320 -6.98 -3.95 -6.34
C ASP A 320 -8.04 -3.93 -5.23
N ASN A 321 -7.97 -4.86 -4.27
CA ASN A 321 -8.93 -5.05 -3.19
C ASN A 321 -8.42 -4.54 -1.83
N ILE A 322 -7.53 -3.55 -1.82
CA ILE A 322 -6.90 -3.01 -0.60
C ILE A 322 -7.91 -2.53 0.46
N GLN A 323 -9.10 -2.08 0.05
CA GLN A 323 -10.19 -1.66 0.95
C GLN A 323 -10.66 -2.79 1.89
N ASN A 324 -10.52 -4.06 1.48
CA ASN A 324 -10.87 -5.21 2.30
C ASN A 324 -10.02 -5.28 3.56
N GLU A 325 -8.84 -4.66 3.54
CA GLU A 325 -7.99 -4.56 4.72
C GLU A 325 -8.49 -3.55 5.73
N PHE A 326 -9.35 -2.60 5.34
CA PHE A 326 -9.83 -1.52 6.20
C PHE A 326 -11.31 -1.60 6.55
N LEU A 327 -12.14 -2.22 5.70
CA LEU A 327 -13.57 -2.37 5.91
C LEU A 327 -13.93 -3.70 6.60
N THR A 328 -15.08 -3.73 7.27
CA THR A 328 -15.62 -4.91 7.97
C THR A 328 -16.54 -5.74 7.06
N ASP A 329 -17.40 -5.07 6.27
CA ASP A 329 -18.39 -5.75 5.43
C ASP A 329 -17.93 -5.80 3.97
N GLN A 330 -17.78 -7.04 3.48
CA GLN A 330 -17.38 -7.35 2.11
C GLN A 330 -18.57 -7.39 1.14
N ASN A 331 -19.81 -7.43 1.65
CA ASN A 331 -21.01 -7.68 0.85
C ASN A 331 -21.56 -6.45 0.09
N ASN A 332 -21.14 -5.22 0.42
CA ASN A 332 -21.74 -4.03 -0.20
C ASN A 332 -21.27 -3.76 -1.64
N CYS A 333 -20.05 -4.18 -2.01
CA CYS A 333 -19.60 -4.06 -3.40
C CYS A 333 -20.43 -4.97 -4.33
N ASP A 334 -20.76 -6.20 -3.91
CA ASP A 334 -21.53 -7.14 -4.72
C ASP A 334 -23.03 -6.79 -4.82
N ILE A 335 -23.59 -6.11 -3.81
CA ILE A 335 -25.00 -5.71 -3.80
C ILE A 335 -25.23 -4.49 -4.70
N ASN A 336 -24.31 -3.53 -4.75
CA ASN A 336 -24.44 -2.33 -5.60
C ASN A 336 -24.22 -2.60 -7.09
N ILE A 337 -23.52 -3.70 -7.44
CA ILE A 337 -23.44 -4.22 -8.81
C ILE A 337 -24.85 -4.60 -9.37
N LYS A 338 -25.88 -4.79 -8.53
CA LYS A 338 -27.18 -5.28 -9.00
C LYS A 338 -28.14 -4.21 -9.54
N ARG A 339 -27.81 -2.91 -9.48
CA ARG A 339 -28.84 -1.85 -9.60
C ARG A 339 -28.95 -1.08 -10.93
N ASN A 340 -28.10 -1.30 -11.95
CA ASN A 340 -28.20 -0.57 -13.23
C ASN A 340 -27.79 -1.39 -14.48
N LEU A 341 -28.41 -1.09 -15.62
CA LEU A 341 -28.23 -1.78 -16.92
C LEU A 341 -26.82 -1.64 -17.52
N GLN A 342 -26.01 -0.67 -17.09
CA GLN A 342 -24.59 -0.51 -17.47
C GLN A 342 -23.65 -1.53 -16.78
N ILE A 343 -24.15 -2.27 -15.78
CA ILE A 343 -23.33 -3.15 -14.92
C ILE A 343 -23.17 -4.57 -15.51
N SER A 344 -23.97 -4.96 -16.50
CA SER A 344 -23.85 -6.29 -17.13
C SER A 344 -22.46 -6.53 -17.75
N TYR A 345 -21.83 -5.48 -18.29
CA TYR A 345 -20.46 -5.53 -18.81
C TYR A 345 -19.40 -5.58 -17.69
N ILE A 346 -19.58 -4.79 -16.63
CA ILE A 346 -18.70 -4.74 -15.44
C ILE A 346 -18.66 -6.12 -14.74
N LYS A 347 -19.81 -6.78 -14.61
CA LYS A 347 -19.96 -8.05 -13.88
C LYS A 347 -19.26 -9.22 -14.57
N ASN A 348 -19.16 -9.22 -15.89
CA ASN A 348 -18.52 -10.33 -16.63
C ASN A 348 -16.99 -10.28 -16.60
N ASN A 349 -16.39 -9.15 -16.19
CA ASN A 349 -14.94 -8.94 -16.22
C ASN A 349 -14.30 -8.77 -14.82
N TYR A 350 -15.10 -8.62 -13.76
CA TYR A 350 -14.58 -8.54 -12.39
C TYR A 350 -14.40 -9.95 -11.79
N GLU A 351 -13.26 -10.58 -12.08
CA GLU A 351 -12.84 -11.86 -11.46
C GLU A 351 -11.58 -11.67 -10.60
N SER A 352 -11.46 -10.55 -9.87
CA SER A 352 -10.38 -10.41 -8.88
C SER A 352 -10.71 -11.22 -7.62
N THR A 353 -10.45 -12.53 -7.70
CA THR A 353 -10.45 -13.46 -6.55
C THR A 353 -9.17 -13.36 -5.72
N ASP A 354 -8.24 -12.48 -6.12
CA ASP A 354 -6.96 -12.32 -5.46
C ASP A 354 -7.09 -11.42 -4.23
N ASN A 355 -6.44 -11.86 -3.15
CA ASN A 355 -6.56 -11.26 -1.83
C ASN A 355 -5.37 -10.35 -1.54
N ILE A 356 -5.54 -9.45 -0.58
CA ILE A 356 -4.46 -8.61 -0.07
C ILE A 356 -3.56 -9.40 0.89
N TYR A 357 -2.48 -9.95 0.34
CA TYR A 357 -1.39 -10.61 1.07
C TYR A 357 -0.08 -10.48 0.29
N TRP A 358 1.05 -10.66 0.97
CA TRP A 358 2.33 -10.91 0.31
C TRP A 358 2.58 -12.42 0.22
N THR A 359 3.12 -12.86 -0.91
CA THR A 359 3.64 -14.23 -1.03
C THR A 359 4.78 -14.45 -0.04
N GLU A 360 5.11 -15.71 0.23
CA GLU A 360 6.12 -16.09 1.21
C GLU A 360 7.49 -15.44 0.96
N ASN A 361 7.94 -15.41 -0.30
CA ASN A 361 9.19 -14.76 -0.68
C ASN A 361 9.15 -13.25 -0.43
N CYS A 362 8.06 -12.56 -0.78
CA CYS A 362 7.89 -11.14 -0.50
C CYS A 362 7.88 -10.83 1.00
N LEU A 363 7.17 -11.62 1.81
CA LEU A 363 7.14 -11.45 3.27
C LEU A 363 8.54 -11.55 3.88
N MET A 364 9.30 -12.57 3.45
CA MET A 364 10.65 -12.78 3.94
C MET A 364 11.59 -11.67 3.50
N PHE A 365 11.47 -11.23 2.24
CA PHE A 365 12.24 -10.12 1.72
C PHE A 365 11.99 -8.85 2.56
N LEU A 366 10.72 -8.46 2.72
CA LEU A 366 10.35 -7.27 3.50
C LEU A 366 10.77 -7.34 4.97
N PHE A 367 10.68 -8.51 5.60
CA PHE A 367 11.00 -8.67 7.03
C PHE A 367 12.48 -8.43 7.35
N TYR A 368 13.38 -8.85 6.46
CA TYR A 368 14.84 -8.67 6.60
C TYR A 368 15.36 -7.40 5.91
N HIS A 369 14.54 -6.78 5.06
CA HIS A 369 14.91 -5.57 4.34
C HIS A 369 15.34 -4.43 5.27
N LYS A 370 16.42 -3.72 4.89
CA LYS A 370 17.03 -2.69 5.74
C LYS A 370 16.11 -1.50 6.05
N TRP A 371 15.13 -1.17 5.20
CA TRP A 371 14.14 -0.11 5.46
C TRP A 371 13.10 -0.47 6.54
N PHE A 372 12.99 -1.74 6.90
CA PHE A 372 12.08 -2.26 7.92
C PHE A 372 12.80 -2.60 9.22
N SER A 373 14.13 -2.46 9.24
CA SER A 373 14.98 -2.76 10.38
C SER A 373 15.16 -1.54 11.29
N ASN A 374 15.24 -1.78 12.60
CA ASN A 374 15.46 -0.72 13.60
C ASN A 374 16.90 -0.17 13.58
N GLU A 375 17.87 -0.99 13.17
CA GLU A 375 19.28 -0.61 13.11
C GLU A 375 19.87 -1.01 11.76
N ILE A 376 20.66 -0.11 11.17
CA ILE A 376 21.48 -0.45 10.00
C ILE A 376 22.72 -1.20 10.48
N SER A 377 22.87 -2.43 10.04
CA SER A 377 24.05 -3.23 10.34
C SER A 377 25.31 -2.58 9.77
N LYS A 378 26.31 -2.34 10.63
CA LYS A 378 27.65 -1.86 10.24
C LYS A 378 28.64 -3.01 10.02
N LYS A 379 28.16 -4.27 10.01
CA LYS A 379 29.00 -5.43 9.83
C LYS A 379 29.55 -5.43 8.40
N LYS A 380 30.85 -5.71 8.28
CA LYS A 380 31.42 -6.03 6.96
C LYS A 380 30.77 -7.30 6.46
N PHE A 381 30.34 -7.30 5.20
CA PHE A 381 29.70 -8.45 4.57
C PHE A 381 30.32 -8.73 3.20
N MET A 382 30.12 -9.97 2.75
CA MET A 382 30.34 -10.40 1.37
C MET A 382 29.07 -11.12 0.94
N LEU A 383 28.48 -10.68 -0.16
CA LEU A 383 27.38 -11.35 -0.85
C LEU A 383 27.77 -11.45 -2.33
N THR A 384 28.01 -12.66 -2.82
CA THR A 384 28.58 -12.89 -4.15
C THR A 384 27.89 -14.04 -4.87
N TYR A 385 27.86 -13.97 -6.19
CA TYR A 385 27.47 -15.05 -7.07
C TYR A 385 28.66 -15.43 -7.97
N ASP A 386 28.99 -16.72 -7.97
CA ASP A 386 29.95 -17.35 -8.86
C ASP A 386 29.18 -17.97 -10.02
N ALA A 387 29.25 -17.36 -11.21
CA ALA A 387 28.50 -17.78 -12.39
C ALA A 387 28.98 -19.13 -12.95
N ASP A 388 30.29 -19.42 -12.88
CA ASP A 388 30.87 -20.65 -13.42
C ASP A 388 30.36 -21.88 -12.67
N ASN A 389 30.21 -21.76 -11.35
CA ASN A 389 29.73 -22.85 -10.50
C ASN A 389 28.25 -22.70 -10.09
N LYS A 390 27.62 -21.58 -10.45
CA LYS A 390 26.28 -21.15 -10.00
C LYS A 390 26.12 -21.14 -8.47
N ILE A 391 27.17 -20.72 -7.75
CA ILE A 391 27.20 -20.72 -6.29
C ILE A 391 27.02 -19.31 -5.74
N ILE A 392 26.04 -19.16 -4.86
CA ILE A 392 25.81 -17.96 -4.06
C ILE A 392 26.48 -18.14 -2.70
N LYS A 393 27.19 -17.11 -2.23
CA LYS A 393 27.81 -17.07 -0.90
C LYS A 393 27.44 -15.79 -0.18
N SER A 394 27.11 -15.91 1.12
CA SER A 394 26.93 -14.77 2.02
C SER A 394 27.65 -15.02 3.33
N THR A 395 28.35 -14.02 3.86
CA THR A 395 28.93 -14.09 5.23
C THR A 395 27.91 -13.84 6.32
N LEU A 396 26.75 -13.26 6.00
CA LEU A 396 25.68 -12.95 6.95
C LEU A 396 24.53 -13.98 6.90
N GLY A 397 24.57 -14.87 5.90
CA GLY A 397 23.57 -15.90 5.68
C GLY A 397 22.45 -15.42 4.76
N LEU A 398 21.98 -16.32 3.91
CA LEU A 398 20.99 -16.07 2.86
C LEU A 398 19.57 -16.17 3.41
N ARG A 399 18.67 -15.31 2.91
CA ARG A 399 17.25 -15.30 3.25
C ARG A 399 16.34 -15.55 2.07
N VAL A 400 16.57 -14.83 0.98
CA VAL A 400 15.78 -14.95 -0.24
C VAL A 400 16.70 -15.04 -1.44
N ILE A 401 16.38 -15.94 -2.37
CA ILE A 401 16.99 -16.05 -3.68
C ILE A 401 15.86 -16.13 -4.68
N GLU A 402 15.87 -15.30 -5.71
CA GLU A 402 14.86 -15.25 -6.77
C GLU A 402 15.52 -15.22 -8.13
N ILE A 403 14.93 -15.93 -9.08
CA ILE A 403 15.20 -15.79 -10.50
C ILE A 403 13.98 -15.09 -11.08
N ARG A 404 14.20 -13.92 -11.68
CA ARG A 404 13.14 -13.07 -12.24
C ARG A 404 13.33 -12.91 -13.74
N ARG A 405 12.23 -12.83 -14.48
CA ARG A 405 12.26 -12.42 -15.89
C ARG A 405 12.70 -10.97 -15.98
N LYS A 406 13.63 -10.64 -16.89
CA LYS A 406 14.21 -9.29 -17.00
C LYS A 406 13.22 -8.24 -17.51
N GLU A 407 12.30 -8.64 -18.37
CA GLU A 407 11.32 -7.75 -19.02
C GLU A 407 10.39 -7.06 -18.02
N ASP A 408 9.88 -7.80 -17.05
CA ASP A 408 8.82 -7.36 -16.13
C ASP A 408 9.09 -7.72 -14.66
N GLU A 409 10.30 -8.15 -14.31
CA GLU A 409 10.68 -8.61 -12.96
C GLU A 409 9.78 -9.72 -12.37
N MET A 410 9.02 -10.46 -13.19
CA MET A 410 8.20 -11.58 -12.72
C MET A 410 9.07 -12.66 -12.08
N VAL A 411 8.77 -13.02 -10.83
CA VAL A 411 9.45 -14.10 -10.11
C VAL A 411 9.09 -15.44 -10.74
N LEU A 412 10.06 -16.07 -11.39
CA LEU A 412 9.91 -17.38 -12.05
C LEU A 412 10.18 -18.52 -11.07
N GLN A 413 11.15 -18.33 -10.19
CA GLN A 413 11.55 -19.30 -9.18
C GLN A 413 12.15 -18.61 -7.97
N TYR A 414 11.93 -19.16 -6.78
CA TYR A 414 12.51 -18.64 -5.56
C TYR A 414 12.88 -19.72 -4.56
N TRP A 415 13.79 -19.36 -3.65
CA TRP A 415 14.12 -20.12 -2.45
C TRP A 415 14.13 -19.18 -1.25
N VAL A 416 13.52 -19.65 -0.17
CA VAL A 416 13.39 -18.92 1.08
C VAL A 416 14.01 -19.74 2.21
N PHE A 417 14.84 -19.12 3.04
CA PHE A 417 15.47 -19.75 4.20
C PHE A 417 14.89 -19.20 5.50
N LYS A 418 13.89 -19.93 6.01
CA LYS A 418 13.18 -19.62 7.26
C LYS A 418 14.01 -19.98 8.50
N ASN A 419 13.68 -19.36 9.63
CA ASN A 419 14.18 -19.69 10.98
C ASN A 419 15.65 -19.34 11.25
N LYS A 420 16.15 -19.75 12.42
CA LYS A 420 17.51 -19.46 12.92
C LYS A 420 18.64 -20.14 12.13
N VAL A 421 18.33 -21.15 11.30
CA VAL A 421 19.35 -21.87 10.52
C VAL A 421 19.68 -21.07 9.27
N LEU A 422 20.81 -20.39 9.31
CA LEU A 422 21.33 -19.60 8.20
C LEU A 422 22.09 -20.48 7.21
N LYS A 423 21.76 -20.37 5.92
CA LYS A 423 22.58 -20.92 4.84
C LYS A 423 23.59 -19.87 4.38
N TYR A 424 24.87 -20.17 4.48
CA TYR A 424 25.94 -19.26 4.03
C TYR A 424 26.36 -19.50 2.58
N SER A 425 25.93 -20.61 2.00
CA SER A 425 26.18 -20.97 0.60
C SER A 425 24.95 -21.67 0.02
N PHE A 426 24.67 -21.43 -1.25
CA PHE A 426 23.60 -22.10 -2.00
C PHE A 426 24.02 -22.27 -3.45
N GLN A 427 23.82 -23.45 -4.02
CA GLN A 427 24.09 -23.72 -5.43
C GLN A 427 22.75 -23.80 -6.17
N ILE A 428 22.60 -23.03 -7.25
CA ILE A 428 21.43 -23.08 -8.12
C ILE A 428 21.50 -24.38 -8.93
N ASN A 429 20.39 -25.13 -8.98
CA ASN A 429 20.34 -26.41 -9.70
C ASN A 429 20.47 -26.19 -11.22
N ASP A 430 21.14 -27.12 -11.92
CA ASP A 430 21.34 -27.07 -13.36
C ASP A 430 20.07 -27.33 -14.19
N ASP A 431 19.05 -27.91 -13.57
CA ASP A 431 17.78 -28.23 -14.24
C ASP A 431 16.92 -27.01 -14.62
N ILE A 432 17.32 -25.80 -14.20
CA ILE A 432 16.62 -24.56 -14.55
C ILE A 432 16.95 -24.23 -16.00
N LYS A 433 16.05 -24.62 -16.90
CA LYS A 433 16.16 -24.37 -18.34
C LYS A 433 15.96 -22.89 -18.64
N ASN A 434 16.76 -22.35 -19.55
CA ASN A 434 16.68 -20.98 -20.08
C ASN A 434 16.80 -19.90 -19.00
N LEU A 435 18.02 -19.69 -18.50
CA LEU A 435 18.36 -18.52 -17.67
C LEU A 435 18.60 -17.26 -18.49
N ASP A 436 18.67 -17.38 -19.82
CA ASP A 436 18.77 -16.24 -20.73
C ASP A 436 17.62 -15.24 -20.46
N ASP A 437 17.92 -13.95 -20.44
CA ASP A 437 16.99 -12.85 -20.13
C ASP A 437 16.35 -12.93 -18.72
N THR A 438 17.08 -13.50 -17.76
CA THR A 438 16.71 -13.49 -16.34
C THR A 438 17.67 -12.67 -15.49
N VAL A 439 17.21 -12.29 -14.30
CA VAL A 439 18.02 -11.63 -13.27
C VAL A 439 17.92 -12.42 -11.97
N LEU A 440 19.07 -12.71 -11.38
CA LEU A 440 19.22 -13.27 -10.05
C LEU A 440 19.13 -12.16 -9.02
N VAL A 441 18.21 -12.28 -8.07
CA VAL A 441 18.06 -11.36 -6.94
C VAL A 441 18.23 -12.12 -5.64
N ILE A 442 19.14 -11.67 -4.79
CA ILE A 442 19.48 -12.33 -3.53
C ILE A 442 19.41 -11.33 -2.39
N GLU A 443 18.79 -11.71 -1.28
CA GLU A 443 18.82 -10.97 -0.02
C GLU A 443 19.47 -11.81 1.08
N ASP A 444 20.37 -11.17 1.84
CA ASP A 444 20.96 -11.76 3.05
C ASP A 444 20.21 -11.39 4.34
N ASN A 445 20.69 -11.90 5.47
CA ASN A 445 20.05 -11.72 6.77
C ASN A 445 20.00 -10.27 7.29
N ASP A 446 20.84 -9.37 6.76
CA ASP A 446 20.86 -7.97 7.19
C ASP A 446 20.25 -7.05 6.11
N GLY A 447 19.55 -7.63 5.12
CA GLY A 447 18.84 -6.90 4.08
C GLY A 447 19.75 -6.33 2.98
N ASN A 448 20.95 -6.90 2.81
CA ASN A 448 21.81 -6.57 1.68
C ASN A 448 21.32 -7.33 0.45
N ILE A 449 21.21 -6.62 -0.68
CA ILE A 449 20.68 -7.16 -1.93
C ILE A 449 21.78 -7.22 -2.98
N LEU A 450 21.87 -8.35 -3.67
CA LEU A 450 22.64 -8.52 -4.90
C LEU A 450 21.67 -8.77 -6.06
N LYS A 451 21.77 -7.98 -7.12
CA LYS A 451 21.13 -8.23 -8.42
C LYS A 451 22.21 -8.58 -9.45
N GLN A 452 22.02 -9.64 -10.21
CA GLN A 452 22.98 -10.12 -11.21
C GLN A 452 22.25 -10.66 -12.44
N ASP A 453 22.52 -10.11 -13.62
CA ASP A 453 22.03 -10.66 -14.89
C ASP A 453 22.62 -12.06 -15.10
N LEU A 454 21.80 -13.00 -15.56
CA LEU A 454 22.17 -14.40 -15.84
C LEU A 454 22.26 -14.71 -17.33
#